data_AF-Q55095-F1
#
_entry.id   AF-Q55095-F1
#
_cell.length_a   1.000
_cell.length_b   1.000
_cell.length_c   1.000
_cell.angle_alpha   90.00
_cell.angle_beta   90.00
_cell.angle_gamma   90.00
#
_symmetry.space_group_name_H-M   'P 1'
#
loop_
_entity.id
_entity.type
_entity.pdbx_description
1 polymer ?
#
loop_
_entity_poly.entity_id
_entity_poly.type
_entity_poly.pdbx_seq_one_letter_code
_entity_poly.pdbx_strand_id
1 'polypeptide(L)' 'MRMFKITACVPSQSRIRTQRELQNTYFTKLVSYDNWFNEQQRIMKMGGKI' A
#
# COMPACT_ATOMS: atom_id res chain seq x y z
N MET A 1 -21.50 -6.59 -1.58
CA MET A 1 -20.04 -6.54 -1.85
C MET A 1 -19.31 -6.24 -0.55
N ARG A 2 -18.28 -7.02 -0.19
CA ARG A 2 -17.47 -6.80 1.03
C ARG A 2 -16.29 -5.89 0.71
N MET A 3 -15.93 -4.99 1.63
CA MET A 3 -14.78 -4.09 1.50
C MET A 3 -13.92 -4.16 2.76
N PHE A 4 -12.61 -4.01 2.58
CA PHE A 4 -11.64 -3.82 3.65
C PHE A 4 -11.24 -2.35 3.72
N LYS A 5 -11.13 -1.80 4.93
CA LYS A 5 -10.43 -0.54 5.19
C LYS A 5 -9.04 -0.87 5.68
N ILE A 6 -8.03 -0.47 4.93
CA ILE A 6 -6.64 -0.84 5.20
C ILE A 6 -5.78 0.42 5.31
N THR A 7 -4.83 0.40 6.24
CA THR A 7 -3.77 1.39 6.37
C THR A 7 -2.46 0.68 6.10
N ALA A 8 -1.52 1.32 5.41
CA ALA A 8 -0.20 0.74 5.18
C ALA A 8 0.86 1.82 4.96
N CYS A 9 2.12 1.45 5.22
CA CYS A 9 3.32 2.22 4.91
C CYS A 9 4.18 1.46 3.88
N VAL A 10 4.48 2.05 2.72
CA VAL A 10 5.31 1.44 1.66
C VAL A 10 6.50 2.35 1.32
N PRO A 11 7.74 1.98 1.70
CA PRO A 11 8.93 2.77 1.41
C PRO A 11 9.38 2.61 -0.05
N SER A 12 10.22 3.54 -0.52
CA SER A 12 10.96 3.38 -1.79
C SER A 12 12.25 2.61 -1.54
N GLN A 13 12.37 1.41 -2.10
CA GLN A 13 13.57 0.57 -1.90
C GLN A 13 14.72 0.90 -2.86
N SER A 14 14.41 1.38 -4.08
CA SER A 14 15.39 1.43 -5.18
C SER A 14 15.92 2.82 -5.50
N ARG A 15 15.19 3.88 -5.16
CA ARG A 15 15.57 5.26 -5.49
C ARG A 15 15.16 6.24 -4.40
N ILE A 16 16.01 7.25 -4.20
CA ILE A 16 15.65 8.46 -3.44
C ILE A 16 14.69 9.25 -4.33
N ARG A 17 13.47 9.45 -3.84
CA ARG A 17 12.42 10.14 -4.59
C ARG A 17 12.36 11.59 -4.15
N THR A 18 12.32 12.52 -5.10
CA THR A 18 12.53 13.97 -4.87
C THR A 18 11.25 14.81 -4.88
N GLN A 19 10.08 14.19 -5.11
CA GLN A 19 8.78 14.89 -5.26
C GLN A 19 7.78 14.52 -4.14
N ARG A 20 6.50 14.90 -4.28
CA ARG A 20 5.41 14.69 -3.31
C ARG A 20 5.05 13.21 -3.11
N GLU A 21 5.86 12.54 -2.31
CA GLU A 21 5.81 11.09 -2.08
C GLU A 21 5.00 10.70 -0.84
N LEU A 22 4.84 11.61 0.12
CA LEU A 22 4.23 11.31 1.42
C LEU A 22 2.83 10.67 1.31
N GLN A 23 2.05 11.08 0.30
CA GLN A 23 0.71 10.56 0.01
C GLN A 23 0.71 9.09 -0.44
N ASN A 24 1.80 8.64 -1.09
CA ASN A 24 1.94 7.28 -1.60
C ASN A 24 2.74 6.37 -0.66
N THR A 25 3.46 6.96 0.30
CA THR A 25 4.20 6.23 1.33
C THR A 25 3.29 5.76 2.45
N TYR A 26 2.44 6.63 3.01
CA TYR A 26 1.53 6.27 4.10
C TYR A 26 0.09 6.57 3.71
N PHE A 27 -0.74 5.53 3.60
CA PHE A 27 -2.10 5.67 3.09
C PHE A 27 -3.10 4.82 3.86
N THR A 28 -4.34 5.31 3.90
CA THR A 28 -5.53 4.55 4.31
C THR A 28 -6.51 4.54 3.15
N LYS A 29 -6.97 3.35 2.72
CA LYS A 29 -7.91 3.24 1.59
C LYS A 29 -8.89 2.09 1.78
N LEU A 30 -9.96 2.13 0.98
CA LEU A 30 -10.90 1.03 0.84
C LEU A 30 -10.47 0.12 -0.32
N VAL A 31 -10.47 -1.19 -0.08
CA VAL A 31 -10.14 -2.21 -1.08
C VAL A 31 -11.27 -3.23 -1.12
N SER A 32 -11.71 -3.62 -2.32
CA SER A 32 -12.71 -4.68 -2.46
C SER A 32 -12.17 -6.02 -1.95
N TYR A 33 -13.07 -6.87 -1.43
CA TYR A 33 -12.69 -8.18 -0.91
C TYR A 33 -11.92 -9.02 -1.94
N ASP A 34 -12.36 -9.01 -3.19
CA ASP A 34 -11.76 -9.81 -4.27
C ASP A 34 -10.34 -9.34 -4.63
N ASN A 35 -10.03 -8.04 -4.43
CA ASN A 35 -8.72 -7.48 -4.73
C ASN A 35 -7.76 -7.52 -3.53
N TRP A 36 -8.26 -7.77 -2.32
CA TRP A 36 -7.47 -7.61 -1.10
C TRP A 36 -6.26 -8.56 -1.05
N PHE A 37 -6.43 -9.82 -1.44
CA PHE A 37 -5.34 -10.79 -1.37
C PHE A 37 -4.15 -10.39 -2.25
N ASN A 38 -4.42 -9.91 -3.47
CA ASN A 38 -3.38 -9.45 -4.40
C ASN A 38 -2.70 -8.18 -3.88
N GLU A 39 -3.47 -7.24 -3.33
CA GLU A 39 -2.92 -5.98 -2.79
C GLU A 39 -2.08 -6.20 -1.53
N GLN A 40 -2.52 -7.10 -0.65
CA GLN A 40 -1.75 -7.51 0.53
C GLN A 40 -0.39 -8.08 0.13
N GLN A 41 -0.39 -9.03 -0.81
CA GLN A 41 0.85 -9.64 -1.31
C GLN A 41 1.76 -8.61 -1.99
N ARG A 42 1.19 -7.66 -2.72
CA ARG A 42 1.95 -6.56 -3.35
C ARG A 42 2.64 -5.69 -2.31
N ILE A 43 1.93 -5.28 -1.26
CA ILE A 43 2.48 -4.45 -0.18
C ILE A 43 3.63 -5.20 0.51
N MET A 44 3.44 -6.47 0.86
CA MET A 44 4.47 -7.30 1.49
C MET A 44 5.72 -7.44 0.60
N LYS A 45 5.55 -7.73 -0.69
CA LYS A 45 6.67 -7.86 -1.65
C LYS A 45 7.42 -6.54 -1.87
N MET A 46 6.74 -5.40 -1.74
CA MET A 46 7.36 -4.08 -1.81
C MET A 46 8.01 -3.64 -0.48
N GLY A 47 8.10 -4.53 0.52
CA GLY A 47 8.65 -4.23 1.84
C GLY A 47 7.82 -3.21 2.63
N GLY A 48 6.54 -3.09 2.28
CA GLY A 48 5.60 -2.29 3.03
C GLY A 48 5.04 -3.03 4.25
N LYS A 49 4.54 -2.25 5.20
CA LYS A 49 3.91 -2.72 6.43
C LYS A 49 2.44 -2.32 6.40
N ILE A 50 1.55 -3.31 6.50
CA ILE A 50 0.10 -3.12 6.68
C ILE A 50 -0.15 -2.90 8.16
#